data_AF-A0A2I0U5Y6-F1
#
_entry.id   AF-A0A2I0U5Y6-F1
#
_cell.length_a   1.000
_cell.length_b   1.000
_cell.length_c   1.000
_cell.angle_alpha   90.00
_cell.angle_beta   90.00
_cell.angle_gamma   90.00
#
_symmetry.space_group_name_H-M   'P 1'
#
loop_
_entity.id
_entity.type
_entity.pdbx_description
1 polymer ?
#
loop_
_entity_poly.entity_id
_entity_poly.type
_entity_poly.pdbx_seq_one_letter_code
_entity_poly.pdbx_strand_id
1 'polypeptide(L)'
;MHYILDKWSVWWVGNWLTGCTQRVVVNISFSNWQPVTSGVPRGPILGPTLFKISISDLDDGIKCTLMNFVDDTKLSGEVDSSEGRATLQEDLDRLEKWTNKNLMKFNKGKCKVLHPGKHNPGVQHRLGSTWLGSSSVEKGLGVLVDNKLNMNKQCAAAVKGANRMPGCINKAITSRDKEVFNPLYSALVKPHPE
;
A
#
# COMPACT_ATOMS: atom_id res chain seq x y z
N MET A 1 2.71 17.79 -9.55
CA MET A 1 3.15 18.71 -8.47
C MET A 1 4.56 19.18 -8.81
N HIS A 2 4.82 20.48 -9.04
CA HIS A 2 6.18 20.95 -9.33
C HIS A 2 6.92 21.28 -8.03
N TYR A 3 7.85 20.42 -7.63
CA TYR A 3 8.75 20.71 -6.51
C TYR A 3 9.85 21.67 -6.98
N ILE A 4 9.88 22.89 -6.44
CA ILE A 4 10.99 23.82 -6.67
C ILE A 4 12.07 23.50 -5.63
N LEU A 5 12.99 22.61 -5.98
CA LEU A 5 14.19 22.33 -5.18
C LEU A 5 15.34 23.19 -5.72
N ASP A 6 16.03 23.90 -4.83
CA ASP A 6 17.22 24.64 -5.20
C ASP A 6 18.40 23.68 -5.48
N LYS A 7 19.43 24.19 -6.17
CA LYS A 7 20.58 23.38 -6.58
C LYS A 7 21.32 22.75 -5.39
N TRP A 8 21.36 23.41 -4.23
CA TRP A 8 22.01 22.87 -3.03
C TRP A 8 21.23 21.72 -2.44
N SER A 9 19.90 21.83 -2.38
CA SER A 9 19.03 20.73 -1.93
C SER A 9 19.20 19.49 -2.82
N VAL A 10 19.24 19.66 -4.14
CA VAL A 10 19.47 18.54 -5.08
C VAL A 10 20.85 17.92 -4.89
N TRP A 11 21.89 18.76 -4.77
CA TRP A 11 23.26 18.29 -4.54
C TRP A 11 23.38 17.51 -3.22
N TRP A 12 22.78 18.02 -2.15
CA TRP A 12 22.79 17.38 -0.84
C TRP A 12 22.09 16.03 -0.85
N VAL A 13 20.90 15.94 -1.47
CA VAL A 13 20.18 14.66 -1.64
C VAL A 13 21.00 13.68 -2.49
N GLY A 14 21.63 14.16 -3.56
CA GLY A 14 22.50 13.34 -4.41
C GLY A 14 23.67 12.72 -3.63
N ASN A 15 24.35 13.52 -2.81
CA ASN A 15 25.42 13.03 -1.93
C ASN A 15 24.89 12.05 -0.88
N TRP A 16 23.71 12.33 -0.32
CA TRP A 16 23.09 11.46 0.68
C TRP A 16 22.75 10.06 0.13
N LEU A 17 22.36 9.97 -1.14
CA LEU A 17 22.07 8.69 -1.81
C LEU A 17 23.34 7.96 -2.30
N THR A 18 24.47 8.66 -2.41
CA THR A 18 25.70 8.11 -3.01
C THR A 18 26.55 7.37 -1.97
N GLY A 19 27.20 6.27 -2.38
CA GLY A 19 28.15 5.53 -1.54
C GLY A 19 27.50 4.73 -0.40
N CYS A 20 26.18 4.60 -0.39
CA CYS A 20 25.47 3.78 0.59
C CYS A 20 25.85 2.30 0.45
N THR A 21 26.12 1.64 1.58
CA THR A 21 26.38 0.19 1.64
C THR A 21 25.47 -0.47 2.67
N GLN A 22 25.11 -1.72 2.44
CA GLN A 22 24.30 -2.54 3.34
C GLN A 22 24.96 -3.89 3.62
N ARG A 23 24.62 -4.51 4.74
CA ARG A 23 24.98 -5.90 5.08
C ARG A 23 23.85 -6.54 5.88
N VAL A 24 23.78 -7.87 5.84
CA VAL A 24 22.82 -8.65 6.63
C VAL A 24 23.48 -9.08 7.93
N VAL A 25 22.76 -8.95 9.03
CA VAL A 25 23.19 -9.41 10.36
C VAL A 25 22.21 -10.47 10.83
N VAL A 26 22.71 -11.67 11.14
CA VAL A 26 21.93 -12.75 11.74
C VAL A 26 22.66 -13.22 12.99
N ASN A 27 22.02 -13.06 14.15
CA ASN A 27 22.66 -13.24 15.45
C ASN A 27 23.93 -12.39 15.59
N ILE A 28 25.10 -13.05 15.68
CA ILE A 28 26.43 -12.42 15.77
C ILE A 28 27.21 -12.48 14.44
N SER A 29 26.62 -13.03 13.39
CA SER A 29 27.27 -13.20 12.09
C SER A 29 26.89 -12.07 11.14
N PHE A 30 27.87 -11.61 10.37
CA PHE A 30 27.74 -10.50 9.42
C PHE A 30 28.08 -10.98 8.01
N SER A 31 27.28 -10.58 7.03
CA SER A 31 27.69 -10.67 5.62
C SER A 31 28.75 -9.61 5.29
N ASN A 32 29.40 -9.76 4.15
CA ASN A 32 30.18 -8.69 3.55
C ASN A 32 29.30 -7.47 3.26
N TRP A 33 29.91 -6.28 3.27
CA TRP A 33 29.28 -5.07 2.80
C TRP A 33 28.98 -5.17 1.30
N GLN A 34 27.80 -4.72 0.91
CA GLN A 34 27.36 -4.64 -0.48
C GLN A 34 26.89 -3.22 -0.77
N PRO A 35 27.25 -2.64 -1.93
CA PRO A 35 26.75 -1.33 -2.32
C PRO A 35 25.24 -1.36 -2.52
N VAL A 36 24.57 -0.27 -2.15
CA VAL A 36 23.16 -0.03 -2.45
C VAL A 36 23.11 0.71 -3.78
N THR A 37 22.78 -0.02 -4.84
CA THR A 37 22.72 0.53 -6.22
C THR A 37 21.38 1.21 -6.53
N SER A 38 20.35 0.96 -5.72
CA SER A 38 19.01 1.53 -5.90
C SER A 38 18.23 1.52 -4.58
N GLY A 39 17.33 2.50 -4.44
CA GLY A 39 16.46 2.63 -3.27
C GLY A 39 17.11 3.40 -2.13
N VAL A 40 16.37 3.50 -1.03
CA VAL A 40 16.80 4.24 0.16
C VAL A 40 16.99 3.23 1.30
N PRO A 41 18.06 3.32 2.11
CA PRO A 41 18.21 2.49 3.31
C PRO A 41 16.96 2.58 4.18
N ARG A 42 16.55 1.49 4.85
CA ARG A 42 15.37 1.50 5.73
C ARG A 42 15.71 2.17 7.05
N GLY A 43 14.90 3.15 7.49
CA GLY A 43 15.11 3.88 8.76
C GLY A 43 15.36 5.40 8.72
N PRO A 44 15.75 6.03 7.59
CA PRO A 44 15.86 7.48 7.50
C PRO A 44 14.52 8.17 7.30
N ILE A 45 14.33 9.31 7.97
CA ILE A 45 13.15 10.18 7.91
C ILE A 45 12.84 10.64 6.46
N LEU A 46 13.87 10.74 5.61
CA LEU A 46 13.73 11.21 4.23
C LEU A 46 13.23 10.16 3.24
N GLY A 47 13.34 8.87 3.55
CA GLY A 47 12.95 7.79 2.63
C GLY A 47 11.51 7.93 2.12
N PRO A 48 10.50 8.08 3.00
CA PRO A 48 9.11 8.27 2.58
C PRO A 48 8.89 9.52 1.71
N THR A 49 9.57 10.63 2.00
CA THR A 49 9.46 11.87 1.22
C THR A 49 10.05 11.71 -0.17
N LEU A 50 11.26 11.13 -0.27
CA LEU A 50 11.90 10.86 -1.56
C LEU A 50 11.10 9.86 -2.39
N PHE A 51 10.51 8.85 -1.76
CA PHE A 51 9.62 7.91 -2.44
C PHE A 51 8.38 8.60 -3.01
N LYS A 52 7.72 9.47 -2.24
CA LYS A 52 6.59 10.28 -2.74
C LYS A 52 6.97 11.15 -3.95
N ILE A 53 8.16 11.76 -3.92
CA ILE A 53 8.67 12.54 -5.05
C ILE A 53 8.90 11.63 -6.27
N SER A 54 9.46 10.43 -6.08
CA SER A 54 9.74 9.50 -7.18
C SER A 54 8.50 8.95 -7.89
N ILE A 55 7.32 8.99 -7.25
CA ILE A 55 6.04 8.56 -7.84
C ILE A 55 5.14 9.75 -8.19
N SER A 56 5.64 10.99 -8.10
CA SER A 56 4.81 12.20 -8.19
C SER A 56 4.29 12.53 -9.59
N ASP A 57 4.80 11.85 -10.61
CA ASP A 57 4.34 11.90 -12.01
C ASP A 57 3.60 10.63 -12.43
N LEU A 58 3.25 9.74 -11.48
CA LEU A 58 2.55 8.48 -11.76
C LEU A 58 1.14 8.69 -12.33
N ASP A 59 0.49 9.80 -11.96
CA ASP A 59 -0.83 10.20 -12.45
C ASP A 59 -0.79 10.98 -13.76
N ASP A 60 0.41 11.25 -14.32
CA ASP A 60 0.53 12.03 -15.54
C ASP A 60 -0.16 11.34 -16.72
N GLY A 61 -1.12 12.04 -17.31
CA GLY A 61 -1.93 11.55 -18.41
C GLY A 61 -2.94 10.45 -18.03
N ILE A 62 -3.14 10.11 -16.76
CA ILE A 62 -4.20 9.19 -16.32
C ILE A 62 -5.55 9.92 -16.34
N LYS A 63 -6.57 9.31 -16.94
CA LYS A 63 -7.93 9.88 -17.08
C LYS A 63 -8.85 9.42 -15.95
N CYS A 64 -8.72 8.16 -15.54
CA CYS A 64 -9.43 7.57 -14.43
C CYS A 64 -8.94 8.11 -13.08
N THR A 65 -9.68 7.83 -12.00
CA THR A 65 -9.28 8.23 -10.65
C THR A 65 -8.15 7.32 -10.18
N LEU A 66 -6.96 7.90 -10.00
CA LEU A 66 -5.81 7.23 -9.40
C LEU A 66 -5.64 7.65 -7.94
N MET A 67 -5.51 6.68 -7.05
CA MET A 67 -5.27 6.89 -5.63
C MET A 67 -4.04 6.10 -5.20
N ASN A 68 -3.02 6.81 -4.74
CA ASN A 68 -1.74 6.23 -4.33
C ASN A 68 -1.52 6.42 -2.83
N PHE A 69 -1.10 5.35 -2.15
CA PHE A 69 -0.76 5.40 -0.75
C PHE A 69 0.45 4.50 -0.46
N VAL A 70 1.61 5.13 -0.32
CA VAL A 70 2.89 4.42 -0.18
C VAL A 70 3.02 3.41 -1.34
N ASP A 71 3.07 2.12 -1.07
CA ASP A 71 3.23 1.05 -2.04
C ASP A 71 1.92 0.57 -2.67
N ASP A 72 0.76 0.99 -2.17
CA ASP A 72 -0.54 0.63 -2.72
C ASP A 72 -1.03 1.68 -3.73
N THR A 73 -1.41 1.22 -4.91
CA THR A 73 -1.98 2.05 -5.98
C THR A 73 -3.34 1.49 -6.38
N LYS A 74 -4.36 2.35 -6.44
CA LYS A 74 -5.72 2.01 -6.87
C LYS A 74 -6.12 2.87 -8.05
N LEU A 75 -6.60 2.23 -9.11
CA LEU A 75 -7.19 2.88 -10.27
C LEU A 75 -8.69 2.55 -10.29
N SER A 76 -9.54 3.56 -10.35
CA SER A 76 -10.98 3.38 -10.47
C SER A 76 -11.55 4.22 -11.62
N GLY A 77 -12.46 3.61 -12.38
CA GLY A 77 -13.13 4.24 -13.50
C GLY A 77 -14.52 3.65 -13.69
N GLU A 78 -15.39 4.41 -14.33
CA GLU A 78 -16.72 3.93 -14.73
C GLU A 78 -16.59 2.96 -15.90
N VAL A 79 -17.33 1.86 -15.85
CA VAL A 79 -17.26 0.76 -16.84
C VAL A 79 -18.62 0.41 -17.46
N ASP A 80 -19.61 1.29 -17.29
CA ASP A 80 -20.95 1.09 -17.82
C ASP A 80 -20.94 1.16 -19.36
N SER A 81 -20.13 2.08 -19.91
CA SER A 81 -19.89 2.22 -21.35
C SER A 81 -18.65 1.44 -21.83
N SER A 82 -18.62 1.14 -23.14
CA SER A 82 -17.42 0.60 -23.81
C SER A 82 -16.25 1.56 -23.76
N GLU A 83 -16.51 2.87 -23.84
CA GLU A 83 -15.52 3.94 -23.77
C GLU A 83 -14.85 4.00 -22.39
N GLY A 84 -15.62 3.87 -21.31
CA GLY A 84 -15.09 3.82 -19.95
C GLY A 84 -14.19 2.62 -19.72
N ARG A 85 -14.59 1.43 -20.21
CA ARG A 85 -13.77 0.21 -20.17
C ARG A 85 -12.46 0.36 -20.94
N ALA A 86 -12.52 0.95 -22.13
CA ALA A 86 -11.35 1.22 -22.94
C ALA A 86 -10.41 2.21 -22.24
N THR A 87 -10.96 3.29 -21.68
CA THR A 87 -10.21 4.31 -20.93
C THR A 87 -9.48 3.70 -19.73
N LEU A 88 -10.16 2.86 -18.94
CA LEU A 88 -9.55 2.18 -17.80
C LEU A 88 -8.39 1.27 -18.23
N GLN A 89 -8.53 0.55 -19.35
CA GLN A 89 -7.47 -0.30 -19.89
C GLN A 89 -6.30 0.50 -20.48
N GLU A 90 -6.57 1.63 -21.14
CA GLU A 90 -5.54 2.57 -21.62
C GLU A 90 -4.70 3.10 -20.45
N ASP A 91 -5.35 3.47 -19.34
CA ASP A 91 -4.66 3.96 -18.15
C ASP A 91 -3.84 2.86 -17.46
N LEU A 92 -4.32 1.61 -17.42
CA LEU A 92 -3.50 0.48 -16.98
C LEU A 92 -2.26 0.27 -17.87
N ASP A 93 -2.41 0.43 -19.19
CA ASP A 93 -1.29 0.33 -20.13
C ASP A 93 -0.29 1.50 -19.95
N ARG A 94 -0.77 2.71 -19.60
CA ARG A 94 0.09 3.86 -19.23
C ARG A 94 0.85 3.60 -17.94
N LEU A 95 0.19 3.09 -16.90
CA LEU A 95 0.82 2.72 -15.64
C LEU A 95 1.90 1.63 -15.84
N GLU A 96 1.65 0.63 -16.67
CA GLU A 96 2.67 -0.38 -17.02
C GLU A 96 3.87 0.25 -17.75
N LYS A 97 3.65 1.19 -18.67
CA LYS A 97 4.76 1.91 -19.33
C LYS A 97 5.57 2.74 -18.34
N TRP A 98 4.89 3.48 -17.44
CA TRP A 98 5.54 4.28 -16.41
C TRP A 98 6.39 3.41 -15.48
N THR A 99 5.87 2.27 -15.01
CA THR A 99 6.62 1.38 -14.12
C THR A 99 7.84 0.76 -14.79
N ASN A 100 7.76 0.44 -16.07
CA ASN A 100 8.92 -0.04 -16.84
C ASN A 100 9.98 1.06 -17.04
N LYS A 101 9.56 2.30 -17.31
CA LYS A 101 10.47 3.46 -17.44
C LYS A 101 11.18 3.77 -16.12
N ASN A 102 10.46 3.73 -15.00
CA ASN A 102 10.96 4.12 -13.68
C ASN A 102 11.51 2.93 -12.85
N LEU A 103 11.57 1.72 -13.43
CA LEU A 103 12.05 0.49 -12.78
C LEU A 103 11.30 0.12 -11.48
N MET A 104 10.04 0.53 -11.35
CA MET A 104 9.18 0.30 -10.18
C MET A 104 8.03 -0.65 -10.54
N LYS A 105 8.34 -1.93 -10.77
CA LYS A 105 7.36 -2.92 -11.25
C LYS A 105 6.28 -3.22 -10.20
N PHE A 106 5.02 -3.26 -10.64
CA PHE A 106 3.93 -3.77 -9.82
C PHE A 106 4.11 -5.26 -9.50
N ASN A 107 3.66 -5.65 -8.30
CA ASN A 107 3.49 -7.06 -7.96
C ASN A 107 2.20 -7.59 -8.60
N LYS A 108 2.27 -7.94 -9.89
CA LYS A 108 1.10 -8.34 -10.70
C LYS A 108 0.30 -9.50 -10.10
N GLY A 109 0.94 -10.41 -9.34
CA GLY A 109 0.25 -11.51 -8.66
C GLY A 109 -0.66 -11.06 -7.51
N LYS A 110 -0.35 -9.91 -6.89
CA LYS A 110 -1.16 -9.28 -5.84
C LYS A 110 -2.19 -8.29 -6.40
N CYS A 111 -2.03 -7.80 -7.63
CA CYS A 111 -3.00 -6.92 -8.26
C CYS A 111 -4.30 -7.68 -8.57
N LYS A 112 -5.43 -7.14 -8.10
CA LYS A 112 -6.77 -7.70 -8.30
C LYS A 112 -7.73 -6.63 -8.79
N VAL A 113 -8.75 -7.05 -9.54
CA VAL A 113 -9.87 -6.19 -9.92
C VAL A 113 -11.05 -6.47 -9.00
N LEU A 114 -11.54 -5.42 -8.34
CA LEU A 114 -12.82 -5.44 -7.65
C LEU A 114 -13.87 -4.86 -8.61
N HIS A 115 -15.00 -5.55 -8.76
CA HIS A 115 -16.12 -5.14 -9.61
C HIS A 115 -17.29 -4.66 -8.74
N PRO A 116 -17.25 -3.43 -8.21
CA PRO A 116 -18.33 -2.92 -7.38
C PRO A 116 -19.60 -2.67 -8.20
N GLY A 117 -20.75 -2.96 -7.60
CA GLY A 117 -22.06 -2.62 -8.14
C GLY A 117 -22.82 -3.80 -8.75
N LYS A 118 -24.15 -3.73 -8.69
CA LYS A 118 -25.05 -4.82 -9.08
C LYS A 118 -25.08 -5.10 -10.60
N HIS A 119 -24.84 -4.06 -11.40
CA HIS A 119 -24.90 -4.12 -12.87
C HIS A 119 -23.51 -4.14 -13.52
N ASN A 120 -22.47 -4.41 -12.73
CA ASN A 120 -21.11 -4.43 -13.26
C ASN A 120 -20.93 -5.62 -14.21
N PRO A 121 -20.47 -5.40 -15.45
CA PRO A 121 -20.28 -6.45 -16.46
C PRO A 121 -19.14 -7.43 -16.14
N GLY A 122 -18.31 -7.15 -15.13
CA GLY A 122 -17.21 -8.03 -14.71
C GLY A 122 -16.10 -8.15 -15.75
N VAL A 123 -15.84 -7.07 -16.50
CA VAL A 123 -14.88 -7.05 -17.61
C VAL A 123 -13.47 -7.34 -17.09
N GLN A 124 -12.76 -8.23 -17.78
CA GLN A 124 -11.37 -8.52 -17.45
C GLN A 124 -10.45 -7.42 -17.95
N HIS A 125 -9.47 -7.09 -17.12
CA HIS A 125 -8.41 -6.15 -17.44
C HIS A 125 -7.04 -6.82 -17.34
N ARG A 126 -6.07 -6.28 -18.06
CA ARG A 126 -4.68 -6.76 -18.04
C ARG A 126 -3.72 -5.64 -17.64
N LEU A 127 -2.60 -6.04 -17.04
CA LEU A 127 -1.47 -5.17 -16.73
C LEU A 127 -0.23 -5.67 -17.50
N GLY A 128 0.06 -5.02 -18.62
CA GLY A 128 0.99 -5.56 -19.62
C GLY A 128 0.44 -6.86 -20.22
N SER A 129 1.21 -7.95 -20.18
CA SER A 129 0.79 -9.27 -20.66
C SER A 129 0.02 -10.11 -19.64
N THR A 130 -0.15 -9.62 -18.40
CA THR A 130 -0.77 -10.40 -17.32
C THR A 130 -2.24 -10.02 -17.14
N TRP A 131 -3.14 -11.00 -17.26
CA TRP A 131 -4.55 -10.82 -16.90
C TRP A 131 -4.72 -10.70 -15.39
N LEU A 132 -5.44 -9.67 -14.95
CA LEU A 132 -5.72 -9.45 -13.54
C LEU A 132 -6.87 -10.36 -13.09
N GLY A 133 -6.66 -11.03 -11.97
CA GLY A 133 -7.72 -11.83 -11.35
C GLY A 133 -8.79 -10.93 -10.71
N SER A 134 -10.05 -11.35 -10.81
CA SER A 134 -11.13 -10.71 -10.06
C SER A 134 -11.14 -11.14 -8.60
N SER A 135 -11.61 -10.26 -7.72
CA SER A 135 -11.84 -10.55 -6.31
C SER A 135 -13.20 -10.03 -5.86
N SER A 136 -13.76 -10.67 -4.83
CA SER A 136 -15.03 -10.22 -4.23
C SER A 136 -14.83 -9.26 -3.07
N VAL A 137 -13.61 -9.17 -2.52
CA VAL A 137 -13.26 -8.30 -1.39
C VAL A 137 -11.81 -7.89 -1.54
N GLU A 138 -11.56 -6.59 -1.47
CA GLU A 138 -10.19 -6.07 -1.46
C GLU A 138 -9.97 -5.18 -0.24
N LYS A 139 -8.78 -5.30 0.34
CA LYS A 139 -8.36 -4.47 1.47
C LYS A 139 -7.59 -3.28 0.93
N GLY A 140 -7.87 -2.07 1.41
CA GLY A 140 -6.91 -0.98 1.28
C GLY A 140 -7.05 0.04 2.39
N LEU A 141 -5.91 0.55 2.86
CA LEU A 141 -5.82 1.45 4.02
C LEU A 141 -6.49 0.89 5.27
N GLY A 142 -6.41 -0.43 5.49
CA GLY A 142 -7.05 -1.07 6.64
C GLY A 142 -8.51 -1.47 6.42
N VAL A 143 -9.18 -0.93 5.41
CA VAL A 143 -10.63 -1.13 5.16
C VAL A 143 -10.86 -2.20 4.10
N LEU A 144 -11.75 -3.14 4.39
CA LEU A 144 -12.27 -4.12 3.44
C LEU A 144 -13.42 -3.52 2.63
N VAL A 145 -13.31 -3.59 1.31
CA VAL A 145 -14.36 -3.20 0.38
C VAL A 145 -14.82 -4.44 -0.36
N ASP A 146 -16.11 -4.76 -0.28
CA ASP A 146 -16.69 -5.86 -1.04
C ASP A 146 -17.37 -5.38 -2.34
N ASN A 147 -17.52 -6.30 -3.29
CA ASN A 147 -18.10 -6.01 -4.60
C ASN A 147 -19.60 -5.64 -4.55
N LYS A 148 -20.28 -5.95 -3.46
CA LYS A 148 -21.69 -5.56 -3.20
C LYS A 148 -21.78 -4.26 -2.40
N LEU A 149 -20.65 -3.66 -2.04
CA LEU A 149 -20.52 -2.50 -1.15
C LEU A 149 -21.21 -2.71 0.21
N ASN A 150 -21.23 -3.94 0.71
CA ASN A 150 -21.74 -4.26 2.04
C ASN A 150 -20.63 -4.09 3.09
N MET A 151 -21.00 -3.57 4.27
CA MET A 151 -20.07 -3.37 5.38
C MET A 151 -19.88 -4.62 6.25
N ASN A 152 -20.68 -5.67 6.07
CA ASN A 152 -20.67 -6.87 6.92
C ASN A 152 -19.28 -7.49 7.09
N LYS A 153 -18.50 -7.59 6.01
CA LYS A 153 -17.14 -8.17 6.07
C LYS A 153 -16.18 -7.26 6.81
N GLN A 154 -16.27 -5.95 6.61
CA GLN A 154 -15.48 -4.96 7.35
C GLN A 154 -15.87 -4.97 8.84
N CYS A 155 -17.15 -4.95 9.17
CA CYS A 155 -17.64 -5.02 10.55
C CYS A 155 -17.16 -6.29 11.25
N ALA A 156 -17.26 -7.45 10.60
CA ALA A 156 -16.76 -8.70 11.17
C ALA A 156 -15.23 -8.66 11.39
N ALA A 157 -14.48 -8.05 10.47
CA ALA A 157 -13.03 -7.88 10.61
C ALA A 157 -12.67 -6.93 11.76
N ALA A 158 -13.36 -5.79 11.88
CA ALA A 158 -13.18 -4.82 12.96
C ALA A 158 -13.51 -5.42 14.33
N VAL A 159 -14.65 -6.13 14.44
CA VAL A 159 -15.02 -6.84 15.68
C VAL A 159 -13.96 -7.89 16.05
N LYS A 160 -13.42 -8.62 15.06
CA LYS A 160 -12.35 -9.58 15.28
C LYS A 160 -11.04 -8.90 15.70
N GLY A 161 -10.72 -7.75 15.12
CA GLY A 161 -9.56 -6.92 15.46
C GLY A 161 -9.64 -6.39 16.90
N ALA A 162 -10.75 -5.73 17.23
CA ALA A 162 -11.04 -5.20 18.55
C ALA A 162 -11.01 -6.27 19.65
N ASN A 163 -11.48 -7.50 19.36
CA ASN A 163 -11.47 -8.60 20.31
C ASN A 163 -10.11 -9.30 20.46
N ARG A 164 -9.12 -8.99 19.60
CA ARG A 164 -7.81 -9.65 19.62
C ARG A 164 -7.05 -9.37 20.91
N MET A 165 -6.89 -8.10 21.25
CA MET A 165 -6.12 -7.70 22.44
C MET A 165 -6.79 -8.10 23.76
N PRO A 166 -8.11 -7.88 23.97
CA PRO A 166 -8.82 -8.43 25.11
C PRO A 166 -8.72 -9.96 25.20
N GLY A 167 -8.81 -10.66 24.07
CA GLY A 167 -8.61 -12.10 24.01
C GLY A 167 -7.21 -12.55 24.45
N CYS A 168 -6.16 -11.82 24.05
CA CYS A 168 -4.79 -12.06 24.50
C CYS A 168 -4.63 -11.82 26.01
N ILE A 169 -5.16 -10.70 26.52
CA ILE A 169 -5.15 -10.37 27.96
C ILE A 169 -5.82 -11.48 28.77
N ASN A 170 -7.00 -11.92 28.32
CA ASN A 170 -7.76 -12.97 29.00
C ASN A 170 -7.04 -14.32 29.05
N LYS A 171 -6.17 -14.61 28.09
CA LYS A 171 -5.37 -15.85 28.06
C LYS A 171 -4.06 -15.73 28.85
N ALA A 172 -3.44 -14.56 28.85
CA ALA A 172 -2.13 -14.34 29.47
C ALA A 172 -2.21 -14.00 30.95
N ILE A 173 -3.31 -13.40 31.42
CA ILE A 173 -3.46 -12.93 32.79
C ILE A 173 -4.56 -13.72 33.50
N THR A 174 -4.17 -14.42 34.56
CA THR A 174 -5.08 -15.20 35.41
C THR A 174 -5.86 -14.31 36.37
N SER A 175 -5.28 -13.20 36.83
CA SER A 175 -5.94 -12.24 37.73
C SER A 175 -7.07 -11.50 37.01
N ARG A 176 -8.24 -11.42 37.67
CA ARG A 176 -9.42 -10.67 37.23
C ARG A 176 -9.69 -9.45 38.09
N ASP A 177 -8.71 -9.06 38.89
CA ASP A 177 -8.81 -7.87 39.72
C ASP A 177 -8.96 -6.62 38.84
N LYS A 178 -9.92 -5.77 39.18
CA LYS A 178 -10.17 -4.49 38.49
C LYS A 178 -8.96 -3.58 38.56
N GLU A 179 -8.18 -3.63 39.63
CA GLU A 179 -6.97 -2.81 39.80
C GLU A 179 -5.84 -3.19 38.84
N VAL A 180 -5.82 -4.44 38.38
CA VAL A 180 -4.83 -4.95 37.40
C VAL A 180 -5.37 -4.87 35.98
N PHE A 181 -6.65 -5.24 35.78
CA PHE A 181 -7.26 -5.32 34.46
C PHE A 181 -7.51 -3.94 33.84
N ASN A 182 -7.99 -2.95 34.61
CA ASN A 182 -8.37 -1.65 34.07
C ASN A 182 -7.19 -0.83 33.51
N PRO A 183 -6.02 -0.74 34.21
CA PRO A 183 -4.84 -0.07 33.65
C PRO A 183 -4.33 -0.78 32.40
N LEU A 184 -4.31 -2.12 32.42
CA LEU A 184 -3.79 -2.93 31.33
C LEU A 184 -4.69 -2.87 30.09
N TYR A 185 -6.02 -2.93 30.26
CA TYR A 185 -6.98 -2.72 29.19
C TYR A 185 -6.85 -1.29 28.62
N SER A 186 -6.73 -0.27 29.47
CA SER A 186 -6.56 1.11 29.02
C SER A 186 -5.24 1.33 28.27
N ALA A 187 -4.15 0.66 28.66
CA ALA A 187 -2.86 0.78 28.00
C ALA A 187 -2.75 0.00 26.69
N LEU A 188 -3.42 -1.15 26.57
CA LEU A 188 -3.26 -2.05 25.43
C LEU A 188 -4.40 -2.01 24.41
N VAL A 189 -5.60 -1.60 24.83
CA VAL A 189 -6.80 -1.61 23.97
C VAL A 189 -7.19 -0.20 23.52
N LYS A 190 -7.18 0.80 24.41
CA LYS A 190 -7.57 2.18 24.04
C LYS A 190 -6.65 2.90 23.03
N PRO A 191 -5.32 2.71 22.98
CA PRO A 191 -4.48 3.46 22.04
C PRO A 191 -4.56 2.96 20.60
N HIS A 192 -5.35 1.92 20.31
CA HIS A 192 -5.62 1.44 18.95
C HIS A 192 -7.08 1.70 18.56
N PRO A 193 -7.48 2.96 18.29
CA PRO A 193 -8.59 3.16 17.36
C PRO A 193 -8.12 2.72 15.95
N GLU A 194 -8.93 1.88 15.31
CA GLU A 194 -8.76 1.52 13.89
C GLU A 194 -8.87 2.74 12.97
#